data_AF-A0AAP8MFQ5-F1
#
_entry.id   AF-A0AAP8MFQ5-F1
#
_cell.length_a   1.000
_cell.length_b   1.000
_cell.length_c   1.000
_cell.angle_alpha   90.00
_cell.angle_beta   90.00
_cell.angle_gamma   90.00
#
_symmetry.space_group_name_H-M   'P 1'
#
loop_
_entity.id
_entity.type
_entity.pdbx_description
1 polymer ?
#
loop_
_entity_poly.entity_id
_entity_poly.type
_entity_poly.pdbx_seq_one_letter_code
_entity_poly.pdbx_strand_id
1 'polypeptide(L)'
;MDFDTNKIIDLTRHGLANPIVGWHKYFKGGSSWLVTAQEFTAPVIIVYALLSTVFGSLSGAYSGFFSTLMMSLCGTAISLVVAAFLFSAIGGVMGGNSNFSNSFAAFSLAMIPAYLGSLLSLIVPLIGLLIALAAALVTLVYLYRLMPLALGVPDRKRAAHFAVSLVTVVVLHALVGGILGTSAHDTHLAGGAEVRGTGGNGGYHGGAMGQIQHQATIIEKAEQSTFDPPANGRVTREQLEYQLEVQRKAEKVRKRLEESVVQAEEKLGAEPQSTSSAFSAISSGFSSVLEAANAEMNIVVTGGGNWAEYSWVKNQLFTASIHGGDGSPANAHNFKLLEPYRSELGL
;
A
#
# COMPACT_ATOMS: atom_id res chain seq x y z
N MET A 1 9.62 31.99 8.67
CA MET A 1 10.38 30.73 8.66
C MET A 1 11.41 30.88 7.57
N ASP A 2 12.68 30.96 7.92
CA ASP A 2 13.74 31.07 6.94
C ASP A 2 14.16 29.65 6.54
N PHE A 3 13.80 29.24 5.32
CA PHE A 3 14.25 27.96 4.78
C PHE A 3 15.73 28.07 4.43
N ASP A 4 16.57 27.28 5.11
CA ASP A 4 17.98 27.14 4.75
C ASP A 4 18.10 26.22 3.53
N THR A 5 18.01 26.81 2.35
CA THR A 5 18.12 26.10 1.06
C THR A 5 19.43 25.34 0.94
N ASN A 6 20.54 25.86 1.48
CA ASN A 6 21.84 25.20 1.42
C ASN A 6 21.84 23.92 2.25
N LYS A 7 21.23 23.97 3.44
CA LYS A 7 21.04 22.79 4.28
C LYS A 7 20.18 21.74 3.60
N ILE A 8 19.07 22.13 2.96
CA ILE A 8 18.19 21.18 2.23
C ILE A 8 18.94 20.52 1.07
N ILE A 9 19.69 21.30 0.28
CA ILE A 9 20.48 20.78 -0.84
C ILE A 9 21.54 19.80 -0.32
N ASP A 10 22.26 20.15 0.75
CA ASP A 10 23.30 19.29 1.30
C ASP A 10 22.72 18.01 1.93
N LEU A 11 21.57 18.10 2.62
CA LEU A 11 20.83 16.95 3.12
C LEU A 11 20.34 16.05 1.98
N THR A 12 19.83 16.62 0.91
CA THR A 12 19.37 15.89 -0.28
C THR A 12 20.53 15.16 -0.95
N ARG A 13 21.67 15.84 -1.11
CA ARG A 13 22.90 15.25 -1.65
C ARG A 13 23.39 14.08 -0.79
N HIS A 14 23.40 14.25 0.54
CA HIS A 14 23.77 13.17 1.44
C HIS A 14 22.77 12.03 1.42
N GLY A 15 21.46 12.31 1.42
CA GLY A 15 20.43 11.27 1.32
C GLY A 15 20.49 10.49 0.02
N LEU A 16 21.05 11.05 -1.04
CA LEU A 16 21.31 10.33 -2.30
C LEU A 16 22.60 9.50 -2.27
N ALA A 17 23.71 10.08 -1.83
CA ALA A 17 25.04 9.49 -2.02
C ALA A 17 25.59 8.77 -0.77
N ASN A 18 25.35 9.32 0.43
CA ASN A 18 25.86 8.78 1.68
C ASN A 18 24.99 9.21 2.87
N PRO A 19 23.87 8.50 3.11
CA PRO A 19 22.90 8.90 4.12
C PRO A 19 23.46 8.78 5.55
N ILE A 20 24.48 7.95 5.79
CA ILE A 20 25.12 7.83 7.10
C ILE A 20 25.87 9.11 7.47
N VAL A 21 26.57 9.71 6.49
CA VAL A 21 27.23 11.01 6.69
C VAL A 21 26.21 12.11 6.95
N GLY A 22 25.12 12.15 6.17
CA GLY A 22 24.01 13.09 6.39
C GLY A 22 23.40 12.93 7.78
N TRP A 23 23.13 11.70 8.20
CA TRP A 23 22.65 11.36 9.53
C TRP A 23 23.56 11.90 10.63
N HIS A 24 24.86 11.61 10.55
CA HIS A 24 25.82 12.06 11.55
C HIS A 24 26.02 13.58 11.61
N LYS A 25 25.91 14.26 10.46
CA LYS A 25 26.11 15.71 10.37
C LYS A 25 24.91 16.52 10.87
N TYR A 26 23.69 16.05 10.62
CA TYR A 26 22.48 16.86 10.81
C TYR A 26 21.49 16.35 11.84
N PHE A 27 21.52 15.05 12.15
CA PHE A 27 20.50 14.42 13.00
C PHE A 27 21.08 13.74 14.25
N LYS A 28 22.41 13.54 14.30
CA LYS A 28 23.11 13.02 15.49
C LYS A 28 23.10 14.08 16.59
N GLY A 29 22.18 13.93 17.54
CA GLY A 29 21.96 14.88 18.63
C GLY A 29 20.51 14.95 19.10
N GLY A 30 19.58 14.35 18.35
CA GLY A 30 18.18 14.23 18.76
C GLY A 30 17.37 15.49 18.50
N SER A 31 17.33 15.96 17.25
CA SER A 31 16.38 16.99 16.84
C SER A 31 14.94 16.48 16.96
N SER A 32 14.02 17.36 17.36
CA SER A 32 12.60 16.99 17.40
C SER A 32 12.07 16.71 15.99
N TRP A 33 11.14 15.77 15.84
CA TRP A 33 10.53 15.44 14.56
C TRP A 33 9.90 16.66 13.87
N LEU A 34 9.36 17.62 14.64
CA LEU A 34 8.79 18.87 14.12
C LEU A 34 9.85 19.73 13.41
N VAL A 35 11.04 19.86 14.00
CA VAL A 35 12.16 20.59 13.40
C VAL A 35 12.62 19.90 12.12
N THR A 36 12.77 18.57 12.15
CA THR A 36 13.11 17.81 10.92
C THR A 36 12.04 17.95 9.85
N ALA A 37 10.76 17.91 10.24
CA ALA A 37 9.65 18.07 9.32
C ALA A 37 9.67 19.46 8.67
N GLN A 38 9.83 20.52 9.46
CA GLN A 38 9.82 21.90 8.96
C GLN A 38 11.05 22.26 8.13
N GLU A 39 12.23 21.89 8.59
CA GLU A 39 13.50 22.31 7.96
C GLU A 39 13.89 21.44 6.75
N PHE A 40 13.33 20.25 6.63
CA PHE A 40 13.78 19.28 5.63
C PHE A 40 12.64 18.49 4.98
N THR A 41 11.90 17.69 5.74
CA THR A 41 10.97 16.71 5.16
C THR A 41 9.83 17.38 4.39
N ALA A 42 9.20 18.42 4.95
CA ALA A 42 8.10 19.12 4.30
C ALA A 42 8.52 19.84 3.02
N PRO A 43 9.62 20.63 2.97
CA PRO A 43 10.14 21.16 1.72
C PRO A 43 10.38 20.09 0.64
N VAL A 44 10.98 18.95 1.01
CA VAL A 44 11.25 17.85 0.07
C VAL A 44 9.96 17.24 -0.45
N ILE A 45 8.99 16.95 0.43
CA ILE A 45 7.69 16.40 0.02
C ILE A 45 6.92 17.39 -0.86
N ILE A 46 6.94 18.69 -0.54
CA ILE A 46 6.28 19.73 -1.33
C ILE A 46 6.86 19.78 -2.75
N VAL A 47 8.19 19.82 -2.86
CA VAL A 47 8.87 19.82 -4.17
C VAL A 47 8.57 18.53 -4.93
N TYR A 48 8.65 17.37 -4.27
CA TYR A 48 8.32 16.09 -4.86
C TYR A 48 6.88 16.05 -5.38
N ALA A 49 5.89 16.37 -4.55
CA ALA A 49 4.48 16.31 -4.91
C ALA A 49 4.15 17.29 -6.05
N LEU A 50 4.73 18.50 -6.01
CA LEU A 50 4.54 19.49 -7.07
C LEU A 50 5.12 19.01 -8.40
N LEU A 51 6.37 18.53 -8.41
CA LEU A 51 7.00 18.01 -9.62
C LEU A 51 6.29 16.76 -10.16
N SER A 52 5.92 15.84 -9.27
CA SER A 52 5.19 14.62 -9.63
C SER A 52 3.85 14.97 -10.29
N THR A 53 3.10 15.89 -9.69
CA THR A 53 1.81 16.33 -10.24
C THR A 53 1.98 17.02 -11.59
N VAL A 54 2.98 17.90 -11.74
CA VAL A 54 3.28 18.56 -13.02
C VAL A 54 3.62 17.54 -14.09
N PHE A 55 4.57 16.64 -13.84
CA PHE A 55 4.98 15.65 -14.83
C PHE A 55 3.89 14.65 -15.17
N GLY A 56 3.15 14.15 -14.16
CA GLY A 56 2.04 13.25 -14.43
C GLY A 56 0.85 13.92 -15.12
N SER A 57 0.64 15.22 -14.90
CA SER A 57 -0.37 15.99 -15.68
C SER A 57 0.07 16.15 -17.13
N LEU A 58 1.36 16.44 -17.38
CA LEU A 58 1.91 16.57 -18.73
C LEU A 58 1.92 15.23 -19.49
N SER A 59 2.10 14.11 -18.79
CA SER A 59 2.02 12.77 -19.39
C SER A 59 0.58 12.27 -19.56
N GLY A 60 -0.41 12.99 -19.03
CA GLY A 60 -1.82 12.57 -19.03
C GLY A 60 -2.13 11.42 -18.08
N ALA A 61 -1.25 11.15 -17.10
CA ALA A 61 -1.44 10.12 -16.07
C ALA A 61 -2.46 10.53 -15.01
N TYR A 62 -2.67 11.84 -14.80
CA TYR A 62 -3.57 12.34 -13.78
C TYR A 62 -4.75 13.11 -14.35
N SER A 63 -5.94 12.89 -13.79
CA SER A 63 -7.10 13.76 -13.99
C SER A 63 -7.28 14.67 -12.76
N GLY A 64 -7.18 15.98 -12.97
CA GLY A 64 -7.28 16.99 -11.90
C GLY A 64 -5.97 17.26 -11.18
N PHE A 65 -5.35 18.41 -11.49
CA PHE A 65 -4.07 18.83 -10.91
C PHE A 65 -4.16 19.02 -9.39
N PHE A 66 -5.16 19.77 -8.92
CA PHE A 66 -5.26 20.14 -7.50
C PHE A 66 -5.62 18.95 -6.60
N SER A 67 -6.55 18.09 -7.03
CA SER A 67 -6.90 16.87 -6.29
C SER A 67 -5.69 15.96 -6.16
N THR A 68 -4.95 15.72 -7.25
CA THR A 68 -3.74 14.90 -7.24
C THR A 68 -2.66 15.49 -6.34
N LEU A 69 -2.42 16.80 -6.42
CA LEU A 69 -1.43 17.47 -5.57
C LEU A 69 -1.77 17.32 -4.09
N MET A 70 -3.04 17.55 -3.71
CA MET A 70 -3.48 17.43 -2.32
C MET A 70 -3.40 15.98 -1.82
N MET A 71 -3.83 15.01 -2.63
CA MET A 71 -3.73 13.59 -2.30
C MET A 71 -2.27 13.15 -2.14
N SER A 72 -1.38 13.56 -3.05
CA SER A 72 0.05 13.22 -2.98
C SER A 72 0.72 13.83 -1.73
N LEU A 73 0.43 15.09 -1.41
CA LEU A 73 0.95 15.75 -0.20
C LEU A 73 0.48 15.04 1.07
N CYS A 74 -0.84 14.85 1.21
CA CYS A 74 -1.43 14.24 2.40
C CYS A 74 -1.01 12.76 2.53
N GLY A 75 -1.12 12.00 1.45
CA GLY A 75 -0.75 10.59 1.40
C GLY A 75 0.72 10.37 1.74
N THR A 76 1.63 11.12 1.12
CA THR A 76 3.07 11.00 1.40
C THR A 76 3.40 11.37 2.84
N ALA A 77 2.82 12.47 3.36
CA ALA A 77 3.05 12.90 4.73
C ALA A 77 2.54 11.89 5.76
N ILE A 78 1.31 11.39 5.60
CA ILE A 78 0.71 10.40 6.49
C ILE A 78 1.50 9.09 6.45
N SER A 79 1.80 8.58 5.25
CA SER A 79 2.56 7.34 5.07
C SER A 79 3.93 7.42 5.73
N LEU A 80 4.62 8.55 5.60
CA LEU A 80 5.92 8.76 6.24
C LEU A 80 5.81 8.78 7.77
N VAL A 81 4.83 9.49 8.33
CA VAL A 81 4.59 9.55 9.78
C VAL A 81 4.26 8.17 10.33
N VAL A 82 3.36 7.45 9.67
CA VAL A 82 2.94 6.10 10.07
C VAL A 82 4.12 5.13 10.01
N ALA A 83 4.89 5.13 8.93
CA ALA A 83 6.06 4.28 8.79
C ALA A 83 7.11 4.59 9.87
N ALA A 84 7.44 5.87 10.09
CA ALA A 84 8.37 6.27 11.14
C ALA A 84 7.90 5.83 12.53
N PHE A 85 6.61 5.93 12.82
CA PHE A 85 6.03 5.45 14.07
C PHE A 85 6.18 3.94 14.24
N LEU A 86 5.81 3.15 13.23
CA LEU A 86 5.92 1.69 13.26
C LEU A 86 7.36 1.22 13.49
N PHE A 87 8.31 1.77 12.72
CA PHE A 87 9.72 1.43 12.90
C PHE A 87 10.24 1.79 14.29
N SER A 88 9.80 2.93 14.85
CA SER A 88 10.15 3.35 16.22
C SER A 88 9.57 2.41 17.28
N ALA A 89 8.29 2.03 17.14
CA ALA A 89 7.62 1.14 18.07
C ALA A 89 8.28 -0.25 18.08
N ILE A 90 8.49 -0.83 16.88
CA ILE A 90 9.12 -2.14 16.72
C ILE A 90 10.58 -2.10 17.18
N GLY A 91 11.28 -0.98 16.95
CA GLY A 91 12.64 -0.77 17.46
C GLY A 91 12.71 -0.87 18.99
N GLY A 92 11.74 -0.26 19.69
CA GLY A 92 11.57 -0.38 21.13
C GLY A 92 11.36 -1.82 21.60
N VAL A 93 10.44 -2.55 20.96
CA VAL A 93 10.16 -3.98 21.26
C VAL A 93 11.40 -4.85 21.05
N MET A 94 12.24 -4.51 20.06
CA MET A 94 13.46 -5.25 19.76
C MET A 94 14.67 -4.84 20.60
N GLY A 95 14.50 -4.00 21.62
CA GLY A 95 15.57 -3.60 22.55
C GLY A 95 16.47 -2.48 22.03
N GLY A 96 16.01 -1.74 21.02
CA GLY A 96 16.49 -0.39 20.75
C GLY A 96 15.67 0.66 21.50
N ASN A 97 15.92 1.93 21.21
CA ASN A 97 15.18 3.07 21.70
C ASN A 97 13.94 3.30 20.85
N SER A 98 12.76 3.39 21.48
CA SER A 98 11.57 3.92 20.80
C SER A 98 11.69 5.44 20.71
N ASN A 99 12.28 5.93 19.62
CA ASN A 99 12.47 7.35 19.38
C ASN A 99 11.89 7.73 18.00
N PHE A 100 10.65 8.22 18.02
CA PHE A 100 9.94 8.63 16.83
C PHE A 100 10.69 9.71 16.05
N SER A 101 11.28 10.70 16.73
CA SER A 101 12.02 11.78 16.06
C SER A 101 13.22 11.26 15.27
N ASN A 102 13.99 10.35 15.87
CA ASN A 102 15.10 9.73 15.17
C ASN A 102 14.62 8.85 14.00
N SER A 103 13.55 8.08 14.21
CA SER A 103 12.93 7.26 13.16
C SER A 103 12.47 8.11 11.98
N PHE A 104 11.76 9.20 12.26
CA PHE A 104 11.24 10.14 11.27
C PHE A 104 12.35 10.78 10.45
N ALA A 105 13.41 11.24 11.11
CA ALA A 105 14.57 11.82 10.43
C ALA A 105 15.30 10.80 9.55
N ALA A 106 15.52 9.57 10.06
CA ALA A 106 16.18 8.51 9.32
C ALA A 106 15.35 8.09 8.10
N PHE A 107 14.04 7.93 8.28
CA PHE A 107 13.12 7.59 7.20
C PHE A 107 13.06 8.70 6.15
N SER A 108 12.92 9.96 6.56
CA SER A 108 12.91 11.11 5.64
C SER A 108 14.17 11.18 4.78
N LEU A 109 15.35 10.94 5.37
CA LEU A 109 16.61 10.93 4.65
C LEU A 109 16.72 9.75 3.68
N ALA A 110 16.24 8.57 4.10
CA ALA A 110 16.29 7.35 3.31
C ALA A 110 15.33 7.34 2.11
N MET A 111 14.23 8.11 2.15
CA MET A 111 13.21 8.15 1.09
C MET A 111 13.59 9.01 -0.13
N ILE A 112 14.64 9.82 -0.04
CA ILE A 112 15.04 10.72 -1.14
C ILE A 112 15.27 9.98 -2.47
N PRO A 113 15.97 8.83 -2.52
CA PRO A 113 16.14 8.07 -3.75
C PRO A 113 14.78 7.67 -4.34
N ALA A 114 13.84 7.15 -3.53
CA ALA A 114 12.51 6.77 -3.99
C ALA A 114 11.75 7.95 -4.61
N TYR A 115 11.77 9.13 -3.98
CA TYR A 115 11.14 10.33 -4.56
C TYR A 115 11.73 10.69 -5.93
N LEU A 116 13.06 10.68 -6.05
CA LEU A 116 13.72 10.97 -7.33
C LEU A 116 13.48 9.89 -8.37
N GLY A 117 13.51 8.62 -7.99
CA GLY A 117 13.21 7.50 -8.87
C GLY A 117 11.78 7.58 -9.42
N SER A 118 10.82 7.94 -8.57
CA SER A 118 9.43 8.16 -8.96
C SER A 118 9.26 9.35 -9.91
N LEU A 119 10.00 10.44 -9.72
CA LEU A 119 9.95 11.56 -10.67
C LEU A 119 10.54 11.17 -12.04
N LEU A 120 11.67 10.47 -12.04
CA LEU A 120 12.32 10.02 -13.26
C LEU A 120 11.48 8.95 -13.99
N SER A 121 10.67 8.18 -13.27
CA SER A 121 9.80 7.19 -13.89
C SER A 121 8.70 7.78 -14.75
N LEU A 122 8.25 9.01 -14.43
CA LEU A 122 7.21 9.70 -15.19
C LEU A 122 7.72 10.22 -16.54
N ILE A 123 9.04 10.42 -16.70
CA ILE A 123 9.63 11.04 -17.89
C ILE A 123 9.88 10.00 -18.99
N VAL A 124 10.27 8.77 -18.62
CA VAL A 124 10.65 7.73 -19.59
C VAL A 124 10.00 6.41 -19.19
N PRO A 125 8.98 5.89 -19.91
CA PRO A 125 8.17 4.77 -19.39
C PRO A 125 8.96 3.50 -19.00
N LEU A 126 9.81 2.97 -19.89
CA LEU A 126 10.51 1.70 -19.65
C LEU A 126 11.79 1.88 -18.81
N ILE A 127 12.61 2.87 -19.16
CA ILE A 127 13.84 3.18 -18.40
C ILE A 127 13.47 3.69 -17.01
N GLY A 128 12.38 4.43 -16.91
CA GLY A 128 11.81 4.96 -15.70
C GLY A 128 11.41 3.88 -14.70
N LEU A 129 10.79 2.79 -15.15
CA LEU A 129 10.49 1.64 -14.30
C LEU A 129 11.76 1.05 -13.67
N LEU A 130 12.82 0.88 -14.47
CA LEU A 130 14.11 0.37 -13.98
C LEU A 130 14.77 1.35 -13.00
N ILE A 131 14.67 2.65 -13.27
CA ILE A 131 15.17 3.70 -12.36
C ILE A 131 14.40 3.70 -11.05
N ALA A 132 13.06 3.63 -11.08
CA ALA A 132 12.23 3.56 -9.90
C ALA A 132 12.52 2.31 -9.08
N LEU A 133 12.69 1.15 -9.72
CA LEU A 133 13.06 -0.09 -9.04
C LEU A 133 14.45 0.04 -8.38
N ALA A 134 15.45 0.57 -9.08
CA ALA A 134 16.77 0.80 -8.51
C ALA A 134 16.72 1.76 -7.31
N ALA A 135 15.96 2.85 -7.43
CA ALA A 135 15.74 3.81 -6.35
C ALA A 135 15.03 3.20 -5.14
N ALA A 136 14.04 2.32 -5.36
CA ALA A 136 13.36 1.60 -4.30
C ALA A 136 14.33 0.65 -3.57
N LEU A 137 15.15 -0.10 -4.30
CA LEU A 137 16.17 -0.98 -3.71
C LEU A 137 17.19 -0.18 -2.89
N VAL A 138 17.66 0.96 -3.41
CA VAL A 138 18.58 1.86 -2.68
C VAL A 138 17.92 2.38 -1.40
N THR A 139 16.66 2.79 -1.47
CA THR A 139 15.87 3.23 -0.30
C THR A 139 15.78 2.13 0.77
N LEU A 140 15.52 0.88 0.38
CA LEU A 140 15.50 -0.25 1.30
C LEU A 140 16.88 -0.48 1.96
N VAL A 141 17.96 -0.41 1.19
CA VAL A 141 19.32 -0.51 1.72
C VAL A 141 19.61 0.63 2.71
N TYR A 142 19.14 1.83 2.42
CA TYR A 142 19.31 3.00 3.29
C TYR A 142 18.52 2.85 4.59
N LEU A 143 17.26 2.42 4.53
CA LEU A 143 16.47 2.12 5.72
C LEU A 143 17.11 1.01 6.55
N TYR A 144 17.57 -0.09 5.93
CA TYR A 144 18.28 -1.17 6.62
C TYR A 144 19.55 -0.69 7.34
N ARG A 145 20.20 0.37 6.86
CA ARG A 145 21.41 0.96 7.47
C ARG A 145 21.09 2.02 8.52
N LEU A 146 20.16 2.93 8.23
CA LEU A 146 19.88 4.09 9.07
C LEU A 146 18.95 3.76 10.24
N MET A 147 17.90 2.98 10.04
CA MET A 147 16.92 2.69 11.10
C MET A 147 17.53 2.07 12.35
N PRO A 148 18.34 0.99 12.27
CA PRO A 148 18.97 0.42 13.46
C PRO A 148 19.98 1.37 14.10
N LEU A 149 20.68 2.20 13.31
CA LEU A 149 21.59 3.22 13.81
C LEU A 149 20.85 4.33 14.57
N ALA A 150 19.71 4.78 14.02
CA ALA A 150 18.89 5.84 14.56
C ALA A 150 18.17 5.44 15.85
N LEU A 151 17.74 4.18 15.91
CA LEU A 151 17.02 3.61 17.04
C LEU A 151 17.94 2.86 18.01
N GLY A 152 19.23 2.67 17.70
CA GLY A 152 20.15 1.89 18.54
C GLY A 152 19.71 0.43 18.69
N VAL A 153 19.13 -0.17 17.65
CA VAL A 153 18.73 -1.59 17.66
C VAL A 153 19.99 -2.45 17.70
N PRO A 154 20.08 -3.47 18.58
CA PRO A 154 21.25 -4.35 18.63
C PRO A 154 21.52 -5.04 17.29
N ASP A 155 22.80 -5.16 16.89
CA ASP A 155 23.19 -5.70 15.58
C ASP A 155 22.58 -7.07 15.29
N ARG A 156 22.51 -7.95 16.30
CA ARG A 156 21.90 -9.29 16.19
C ARG A 156 20.41 -9.29 15.83
N LYS A 157 19.70 -8.19 16.09
CA LYS A 157 18.25 -8.04 15.83
C LYS A 157 17.96 -7.10 14.65
N ARG A 158 18.99 -6.53 14.03
CA ARG A 158 18.84 -5.54 12.95
C ARG A 158 18.05 -6.07 11.76
N ALA A 159 18.36 -7.28 11.30
CA ALA A 159 17.65 -7.90 10.18
C ALA A 159 16.18 -8.20 10.52
N ALA A 160 15.92 -8.73 11.72
CA ALA A 160 14.58 -8.98 12.20
C ALA A 160 13.76 -7.68 12.33
N HIS A 161 14.34 -6.62 12.89
CA HIS A 161 13.70 -5.31 13.01
C HIS A 161 13.29 -4.77 11.65
N PHE A 162 14.21 -4.78 10.69
CA PHE A 162 13.94 -4.30 9.35
C PHE A 162 12.86 -5.12 8.65
N ALA A 163 12.97 -6.44 8.65
CA ALA A 163 12.01 -7.33 7.99
C ALA A 163 10.60 -7.20 8.57
N VAL A 164 10.46 -7.26 9.91
CA VAL A 164 9.17 -7.15 10.59
C VAL A 164 8.55 -5.76 10.38
N SER A 165 9.35 -4.69 10.47
CA SER A 165 8.86 -3.33 10.24
C SER A 165 8.40 -3.13 8.80
N LEU A 166 9.15 -3.65 7.82
CA LEU A 166 8.79 -3.56 6.41
C LEU A 166 7.49 -4.31 6.12
N VAL A 167 7.35 -5.56 6.58
CA VAL A 167 6.12 -6.34 6.42
C VAL A 167 4.94 -5.64 7.07
N THR A 168 5.12 -5.11 8.28
CA THR A 168 4.05 -4.40 9.01
C THR A 168 3.61 -3.14 8.27
N VAL A 169 4.55 -2.36 7.73
CA VAL A 169 4.24 -1.20 6.89
C VAL A 169 3.47 -1.60 5.64
N VAL A 170 3.90 -2.65 4.93
CA VAL A 170 3.23 -3.13 3.71
C VAL A 170 1.81 -3.60 4.02
N VAL A 171 1.62 -4.42 5.07
CA VAL A 171 0.30 -4.90 5.49
C VAL A 171 -0.61 -3.73 5.86
N LEU A 172 -0.12 -2.76 6.63
CA LEU A 172 -0.92 -1.60 7.00
C LEU A 172 -1.33 -0.76 5.79
N HIS A 173 -0.41 -0.54 4.84
CA HIS A 173 -0.74 0.18 3.61
C HIS A 173 -1.75 -0.60 2.74
N ALA A 174 -1.62 -1.93 2.64
CA ALA A 174 -2.58 -2.76 1.92
C ALA A 174 -3.98 -2.70 2.57
N LEU A 175 -4.05 -2.70 3.91
CA LEU A 175 -5.31 -2.55 4.65
C LEU A 175 -5.93 -1.17 4.44
N VAL A 176 -5.13 -0.10 4.57
CA VAL A 176 -5.61 1.27 4.36
C VAL A 176 -6.07 1.48 2.91
N GLY A 177 -5.29 1.01 1.93
CA GLY A 177 -5.66 1.08 0.52
C GLY A 177 -6.92 0.27 0.19
N GLY A 178 -7.06 -0.93 0.78
CA GLY A 178 -8.25 -1.76 0.61
C GLY A 178 -9.51 -1.15 1.25
N ILE A 179 -9.39 -0.50 2.41
CA ILE A 179 -10.51 0.19 3.07
C ILE A 179 -10.92 1.43 2.29
N LEU A 180 -9.95 2.19 1.78
CA LEU A 180 -10.20 3.42 1.03
C LEU A 180 -10.60 3.16 -0.43
N GLY A 181 -10.57 1.91 -0.89
CA GLY A 181 -10.83 1.56 -2.29
C GLY A 181 -9.79 2.12 -3.26
N THR A 182 -8.64 2.58 -2.75
CA THR A 182 -7.55 3.20 -3.52
C THR A 182 -6.45 2.22 -3.88
N SER A 183 -6.65 0.92 -3.65
CA SER A 183 -5.68 -0.16 -3.84
C SER A 183 -5.38 -0.46 -5.31
N ALA A 184 -4.72 0.50 -5.98
CA ALA A 184 -3.75 0.33 -7.06
C ALA A 184 -3.05 1.66 -7.45
N HIS A 185 -3.61 2.84 -7.15
CA HIS A 185 -3.04 4.11 -7.61
C HIS A 185 -2.14 4.84 -6.60
N ASP A 186 -2.37 4.71 -5.28
CA ASP A 186 -1.71 5.59 -4.29
C ASP A 186 -0.57 4.95 -3.49
N THR A 187 -0.22 3.69 -3.76
CA THR A 187 0.92 3.08 -3.08
C THR A 187 2.23 3.56 -3.73
N HIS A 188 2.68 4.75 -3.37
CA HIS A 188 3.99 5.33 -3.72
C HIS A 188 5.21 4.45 -3.31
N LEU A 189 4.99 3.25 -2.75
CA LEU A 189 6.03 2.21 -2.58
C LEU A 189 6.23 1.35 -3.85
N ALA A 190 5.38 1.49 -4.87
CA ALA A 190 5.55 0.89 -6.19
C ALA A 190 5.47 1.99 -7.25
N GLY A 191 6.62 2.51 -7.65
CA GLY A 191 6.72 3.52 -8.72
C GLY A 191 6.07 3.02 -10.01
N GLY A 192 5.12 3.82 -10.49
CA GLY A 192 4.58 3.95 -11.84
C GLY A 192 4.89 2.88 -12.88
N ALA A 193 3.87 2.11 -13.23
CA ALA A 193 3.73 1.50 -14.55
C ALA A 193 2.23 1.41 -14.92
N GLU A 194 1.61 2.55 -15.20
CA GLU A 194 0.38 2.56 -16.00
C GLU A 194 0.76 2.26 -17.46
N VAL A 195 0.65 0.98 -17.84
CA VAL A 195 0.71 0.59 -19.25
C VAL A 195 -0.69 0.80 -19.84
N ARG A 196 -0.92 1.97 -20.41
CA ARG A 196 -2.06 2.27 -21.27
C ARG A 196 -1.87 1.50 -22.60
N GLY A 197 -2.81 0.61 -22.89
CA GLY A 197 -2.62 -0.54 -23.78
C GLY A 197 -2.48 -0.28 -25.28
N THR A 198 -1.93 -1.30 -25.93
CA THR A 198 -2.16 -1.63 -27.35
C THR A 198 -2.51 -3.11 -27.44
N GLY A 199 -3.62 -3.39 -28.13
CA GLY A 199 -4.28 -4.70 -28.15
C GLY A 199 -3.45 -5.82 -28.78
N GLY A 200 -3.70 -7.04 -28.31
CA GLY A 200 -3.12 -8.26 -28.87
C GLY A 200 -3.64 -9.48 -28.12
N ASN A 201 -4.58 -10.18 -28.74
CA ASN A 201 -5.18 -11.42 -28.25
C ASN A 201 -4.15 -12.56 -28.32
N GLY A 202 -3.88 -13.27 -27.22
CA GLY A 202 -3.09 -14.51 -27.28
C GLY A 202 -2.49 -15.01 -25.97
N GLY A 203 -3.02 -16.12 -25.45
CA GLY A 203 -2.25 -17.16 -24.73
C GLY A 203 -1.91 -16.91 -23.26
N TYR A 204 -2.80 -17.33 -22.37
CA TYR A 204 -2.55 -17.51 -20.93
C TYR A 204 -1.34 -18.42 -20.68
N HIS A 205 -0.28 -17.90 -20.03
CA HIS A 205 0.67 -18.57 -19.13
C HIS A 205 1.57 -17.46 -18.52
N GLY A 206 1.10 -16.74 -17.49
CA GLY A 206 1.74 -15.51 -16.99
C GLY A 206 2.30 -15.63 -15.57
N GLY A 207 3.59 -15.34 -15.39
CA GLY A 207 4.22 -15.18 -14.07
C GLY A 207 3.66 -13.97 -13.29
N ALA A 208 4.32 -13.56 -12.20
CA ALA A 208 3.86 -12.49 -11.29
C ALA A 208 3.38 -11.21 -12.02
N MET A 209 4.03 -10.84 -13.13
CA MET A 209 3.64 -9.69 -13.96
C MET A 209 2.30 -9.90 -14.70
N GLY A 210 2.01 -11.11 -15.17
CA GLY A 210 0.73 -11.44 -15.80
C GLY A 210 -0.43 -11.44 -14.81
N GLN A 211 -0.18 -11.84 -13.55
CA GLN A 211 -1.16 -11.72 -12.48
C GLN A 211 -1.44 -10.26 -12.10
N ILE A 212 -0.41 -9.40 -12.07
CA ILE A 212 -0.59 -7.95 -11.85
C ILE A 212 -1.44 -7.33 -12.97
N GLN A 213 -1.15 -7.66 -14.23
CA GLN A 213 -1.95 -7.17 -15.36
C GLN A 213 -3.40 -7.67 -15.29
N HIS A 214 -3.61 -8.93 -14.90
CA HIS A 214 -4.96 -9.44 -14.67
C HIS A 214 -5.69 -8.66 -13.57
N GLN A 215 -5.05 -8.43 -12.42
CA GLN A 215 -5.64 -7.63 -11.33
C GLN A 215 -5.99 -6.22 -11.81
N ALA A 216 -5.12 -5.57 -12.59
CA ALA A 216 -5.39 -4.25 -13.17
C ALA A 216 -6.65 -4.26 -14.06
N THR A 217 -6.83 -5.28 -14.92
CA THR A 217 -8.04 -5.39 -15.75
C THR A 217 -9.32 -5.65 -14.95
N ILE A 218 -9.23 -6.34 -13.81
CA ILE A 218 -10.36 -6.56 -12.92
C ILE A 218 -10.75 -5.26 -12.23
N ILE A 219 -9.77 -4.51 -11.74
CA ILE A 219 -9.97 -3.19 -11.13
C ILE A 219 -10.61 -2.23 -12.14
N GLU A 220 -10.09 -2.15 -13.36
CA GLU A 220 -10.65 -1.28 -14.41
C GLU A 220 -12.13 -1.62 -14.71
N LYS A 221 -12.47 -2.91 -14.82
CA LYS A 221 -13.87 -3.34 -15.01
C LYS A 221 -14.75 -3.04 -13.80
N ALA A 222 -14.21 -3.14 -12.60
CA ALA A 222 -14.90 -2.80 -11.37
C ALA A 222 -15.20 -1.30 -11.29
N GLU A 223 -14.26 -0.44 -11.70
CA GLU A 223 -14.41 1.02 -11.76
C GLU A 223 -15.44 1.48 -12.79
N GLN A 224 -15.52 0.79 -13.93
CA GLN A 224 -16.52 1.06 -14.97
C GLN A 224 -17.92 0.57 -14.61
N SER A 225 -18.07 -0.19 -13.52
CA SER A 225 -19.36 -0.70 -13.09
C SER A 225 -20.21 0.43 -12.50
N THR A 226 -21.38 0.67 -13.07
CA THR A 226 -22.39 1.57 -12.52
C THR A 226 -23.59 0.77 -12.05
N PHE A 227 -24.22 1.22 -10.96
CA PHE A 227 -25.43 0.60 -10.43
C PHE A 227 -26.35 1.69 -9.89
N ASP A 228 -27.61 1.66 -10.32
CA ASP A 228 -28.65 2.55 -9.83
C ASP A 228 -29.39 1.87 -8.66
N PRO A 229 -29.11 2.27 -7.41
CA PRO A 229 -29.69 1.61 -6.26
C PRO A 229 -31.20 1.85 -6.17
N PRO A 230 -31.98 0.87 -5.68
CA PRO A 230 -33.42 1.05 -5.51
C PRO A 230 -33.72 2.16 -4.49
N ALA A 231 -34.68 3.03 -4.82
CA ALA A 231 -35.04 4.19 -4.00
C ALA A 231 -35.48 3.84 -2.56
N ASN A 232 -35.90 2.59 -2.33
CA ASN A 232 -36.31 2.11 -1.02
C ASN A 232 -35.15 1.59 -0.16
N GLY A 233 -33.92 1.53 -0.68
CA GLY A 233 -32.73 1.05 0.04
C GLY A 233 -32.75 -0.44 0.41
N ARG A 234 -33.72 -1.22 -0.08
CA ARG A 234 -33.91 -2.62 0.31
C ARG A 234 -33.09 -3.55 -0.57
N VAL A 235 -32.37 -4.44 0.09
CA VAL A 235 -31.68 -5.57 -0.53
C VAL A 235 -32.69 -6.69 -0.77
N THR A 236 -32.62 -7.32 -1.96
CA THR A 236 -33.46 -8.48 -2.27
C THR A 236 -32.84 -9.77 -1.74
N ARG A 237 -33.64 -10.84 -1.67
CA ARG A 237 -33.13 -12.15 -1.23
C ARG A 237 -32.07 -12.67 -2.19
N GLU A 238 -32.28 -12.51 -3.48
CA GLU A 238 -31.36 -12.94 -4.54
C GLU A 238 -30.01 -12.21 -4.43
N GLN A 239 -30.04 -10.90 -4.15
CA GLN A 239 -28.83 -10.10 -3.90
C GLN A 239 -28.07 -10.58 -2.67
N LEU A 240 -28.77 -10.91 -1.58
CA LEU A 240 -28.14 -11.49 -0.39
C LEU A 240 -27.54 -12.87 -0.68
N GLU A 241 -28.27 -13.75 -1.37
CA GLU A 241 -27.79 -15.10 -1.70
C GLU A 241 -26.53 -15.04 -2.58
N TYR A 242 -26.51 -14.14 -3.56
CA TYR A 242 -25.32 -13.87 -4.38
C TYR A 242 -24.15 -13.34 -3.54
N GLN A 243 -24.41 -12.39 -2.63
CA GLN A 243 -23.41 -11.86 -1.70
C GLN A 243 -22.78 -12.98 -0.86
N LEU A 244 -23.59 -13.87 -0.30
CA LEU A 244 -23.14 -15.01 0.50
C LEU A 244 -22.31 -15.99 -0.33
N GLU A 245 -22.72 -16.26 -1.57
CA GLU A 245 -21.97 -17.14 -2.47
C GLU A 245 -20.55 -16.60 -2.75
N VAL A 246 -20.44 -15.30 -3.06
CA VAL A 246 -19.16 -14.63 -3.30
C VAL A 246 -18.29 -14.67 -2.05
N GLN A 247 -18.84 -14.38 -0.87
CA GLN A 247 -18.08 -14.41 0.40
C GLN A 247 -17.56 -15.81 0.73
N ARG A 248 -18.39 -16.86 0.58
CA ARG A 248 -17.95 -18.25 0.77
C ARG A 248 -16.82 -18.63 -0.19
N LYS A 249 -16.88 -18.16 -1.44
CA LYS A 249 -15.81 -18.38 -2.42
C LYS A 249 -14.54 -17.59 -2.05
N ALA A 250 -14.67 -16.35 -1.60
CA ALA A 250 -13.54 -15.52 -1.17
C ALA A 250 -12.86 -16.08 0.09
N GLU A 251 -13.62 -16.62 1.04
CA GLU A 251 -13.08 -17.28 2.23
C GLU A 251 -12.23 -18.51 1.85
N LYS A 252 -12.65 -19.29 0.86
CA LYS A 252 -11.83 -20.40 0.31
C LYS A 252 -10.53 -19.91 -0.31
N VAL A 253 -10.50 -18.73 -0.92
CA VAL A 253 -9.26 -18.12 -1.43
C VAL A 253 -8.34 -17.75 -0.26
N ARG A 254 -8.87 -17.10 0.78
CA ARG A 254 -8.11 -16.71 1.97
C ARG A 254 -7.54 -17.91 2.74
N LYS A 255 -8.34 -18.97 2.94
CA LYS A 255 -7.86 -20.21 3.58
C LYS A 255 -6.71 -20.86 2.80
N ARG A 256 -6.80 -20.88 1.47
CA ARG A 256 -5.68 -21.38 0.64
C ARG A 256 -4.42 -20.52 0.78
N LEU A 257 -4.57 -19.20 0.90
CA LEU A 257 -3.44 -18.33 1.19
C LEU A 257 -2.83 -18.66 2.55
N GLU A 258 -3.63 -18.79 3.61
CA GLU A 258 -3.16 -19.16 4.95
C GLU A 258 -2.40 -20.50 4.93
N GLU A 259 -2.96 -21.53 4.30
CA GLU A 259 -2.29 -22.82 4.11
C GLU A 259 -0.97 -22.69 3.35
N SER A 260 -0.94 -21.86 2.30
CA SER A 260 0.28 -21.62 1.52
C SER A 260 1.36 -20.87 2.30
N VAL A 261 0.96 -19.93 3.17
CA VAL A 261 1.88 -19.18 4.04
C VAL A 261 2.49 -20.11 5.08
N VAL A 262 1.68 -20.94 5.74
CA VAL A 262 2.15 -21.95 6.70
C VAL A 262 3.16 -22.91 6.04
N GLN A 263 2.85 -23.40 4.84
CA GLN A 263 3.78 -24.26 4.09
C GLN A 263 5.06 -23.53 3.67
N ALA A 264 4.97 -22.23 3.36
CA ALA A 264 6.13 -21.43 3.00
C ALA A 264 7.04 -21.19 4.23
N GLU A 265 6.47 -20.91 5.39
CA GLU A 265 7.20 -20.77 6.65
C GLU A 265 7.94 -22.05 7.04
N GLU A 266 7.28 -23.21 6.91
CA GLU A 266 7.89 -24.52 7.19
C GLU A 266 9.10 -24.79 6.27
N LYS A 267 8.99 -24.44 4.98
CA LYS A 267 10.07 -24.60 3.99
C LYS A 267 11.21 -23.60 4.20
N LEU A 268 10.90 -22.37 4.60
CA LEU A 268 11.89 -21.31 4.87
C LEU A 268 12.67 -21.55 6.17
N GLY A 269 12.08 -22.27 7.13
CA GLY A 269 12.77 -22.71 8.35
C GLY A 269 13.79 -23.84 8.12
N ALA A 270 13.71 -24.54 6.98
CA ALA A 270 14.48 -25.75 6.72
C ALA A 270 15.73 -25.56 5.83
N GLU A 271 15.80 -24.53 4.97
CA GLU A 271 16.94 -24.37 4.04
C GLU A 271 17.39 -22.92 3.80
N PRO A 272 18.71 -22.65 3.68
CA PRO A 272 19.24 -21.36 3.25
C PRO A 272 18.95 -21.11 1.76
N GLN A 273 17.99 -20.21 1.47
CA GLN A 273 17.59 -19.89 0.11
C GLN A 273 18.61 -18.98 -0.62
N SER A 274 18.80 -19.23 -1.91
CA SER A 274 19.53 -18.33 -2.80
C SER A 274 18.69 -17.08 -3.13
N THR A 275 19.34 -15.95 -3.43
CA THR A 275 18.71 -14.64 -3.65
C THR A 275 17.60 -14.65 -4.71
N SER A 276 17.70 -15.49 -5.74
CA SER A 276 16.68 -15.65 -6.78
C SER A 276 15.45 -16.44 -6.31
N SER A 277 15.66 -17.50 -5.53
CA SER A 277 14.56 -18.29 -4.93
C SER A 277 13.79 -17.49 -3.88
N ALA A 278 14.49 -16.67 -3.08
CA ALA A 278 13.87 -15.75 -2.13
C ALA A 278 13.05 -14.66 -2.84
N PHE A 279 13.55 -14.10 -3.93
CA PHE A 279 12.80 -13.12 -4.74
C PHE A 279 11.52 -13.73 -5.35
N SER A 280 11.62 -14.95 -5.90
CA SER A 280 10.46 -15.67 -6.44
C SER A 280 9.40 -15.92 -5.35
N ALA A 281 9.81 -16.39 -4.17
CA ALA A 281 8.92 -16.64 -3.03
C ALA A 281 8.24 -15.36 -2.51
N ILE A 282 8.95 -14.24 -2.47
CA ILE A 282 8.38 -12.93 -2.11
C ILE A 282 7.39 -12.46 -3.17
N SER A 283 7.71 -12.62 -4.46
CA SER A 283 6.85 -12.19 -5.56
C SER A 283 5.53 -12.98 -5.64
N SER A 284 5.57 -14.29 -5.42
CA SER A 284 4.38 -15.15 -5.38
C SER A 284 3.56 -14.93 -4.11
N GLY A 285 4.21 -14.66 -2.97
CA GLY A 285 3.53 -14.27 -1.74
C GLY A 285 2.78 -12.94 -1.90
N PHE A 286 3.42 -11.94 -2.53
CA PHE A 286 2.78 -10.66 -2.81
C PHE A 286 1.56 -10.78 -3.73
N SER A 287 1.66 -11.55 -4.82
CA SER A 287 0.52 -11.73 -5.73
C SER A 287 -0.63 -12.49 -5.09
N SER A 288 -0.33 -13.49 -4.27
CA SER A 288 -1.35 -14.29 -3.56
C SER A 288 -2.06 -13.47 -2.48
N VAL A 289 -1.35 -12.55 -1.81
CA VAL A 289 -1.94 -11.59 -0.87
C VAL A 289 -2.86 -10.60 -1.59
N LEU A 290 -2.45 -10.06 -2.74
CA LEU A 290 -3.30 -9.18 -3.55
C LEU A 290 -4.56 -9.91 -4.04
N GLU A 291 -4.43 -11.16 -4.50
CA GLU A 291 -5.56 -11.98 -4.91
C GLU A 291 -6.54 -12.21 -3.76
N ALA A 292 -6.04 -12.48 -2.55
CA ALA A 292 -6.87 -12.68 -1.36
C ALA A 292 -7.54 -11.40 -0.86
N ALA A 293 -6.85 -10.26 -0.95
CA ALA A 293 -7.40 -8.94 -0.62
C ALA A 293 -8.55 -8.56 -1.57
N ASN A 294 -8.36 -8.84 -2.87
CA ASN A 294 -9.33 -8.54 -3.93
C ASN A 294 -10.25 -9.72 -4.28
N ALA A 295 -10.29 -10.78 -3.46
CA ALA A 295 -10.93 -12.04 -3.82
C ALA A 295 -12.41 -11.88 -4.22
N GLU A 296 -13.17 -11.10 -3.44
CA GLU A 296 -14.59 -10.84 -3.73
C GLU A 296 -14.76 -10.11 -5.07
N MET A 297 -13.96 -9.07 -5.33
CA MET A 297 -13.99 -8.32 -6.59
C MET A 297 -13.63 -9.20 -7.78
N ASN A 298 -12.58 -10.02 -7.64
CA ASN A 298 -12.19 -11.00 -8.65
C ASN A 298 -13.34 -11.95 -8.96
N ILE A 299 -14.00 -12.52 -7.95
CA ILE A 299 -15.12 -13.45 -8.13
C ILE A 299 -16.31 -12.78 -8.83
N VAL A 300 -16.67 -11.55 -8.42
CA VAL A 300 -17.81 -10.81 -8.99
C VAL A 300 -17.54 -10.47 -10.45
N VAL A 301 -16.42 -9.81 -10.74
CA VAL A 301 -16.09 -9.32 -12.09
C VAL A 301 -15.81 -10.47 -13.05
N THR A 302 -15.08 -11.51 -12.62
CA THR A 302 -14.85 -12.68 -13.48
C THR A 302 -16.11 -13.51 -13.70
N GLY A 303 -17.03 -13.52 -12.74
CA GLY A 303 -18.36 -14.12 -12.87
C GLY A 303 -19.33 -13.31 -13.73
N GLY A 304 -18.93 -12.16 -14.28
CA GLY A 304 -19.79 -11.27 -15.05
C GLY A 304 -20.79 -10.47 -14.21
N GLY A 305 -20.62 -10.43 -12.90
CA GLY A 305 -21.42 -9.64 -11.98
C GLY A 305 -21.03 -8.16 -11.96
N ASN A 306 -21.92 -7.33 -11.41
CA ASN A 306 -21.72 -5.89 -11.27
C ASN A 306 -21.07 -5.57 -9.91
N TRP A 307 -19.85 -5.04 -9.92
CA TRP A 307 -19.13 -4.72 -8.69
C TRP A 307 -19.77 -3.58 -7.88
N ALA A 308 -20.36 -2.59 -8.54
CA ALA A 308 -21.05 -1.49 -7.88
C ALA A 308 -22.33 -1.97 -7.16
N GLU A 309 -23.08 -2.88 -7.78
CA GLU A 309 -24.22 -3.53 -7.13
C GLU A 309 -23.79 -4.34 -5.90
N TYR A 310 -22.79 -5.21 -6.08
CA TYR A 310 -22.25 -6.03 -4.99
C TYR A 310 -21.78 -5.17 -3.80
N SER A 311 -21.00 -4.12 -4.09
CA SER A 311 -20.49 -3.19 -3.08
C SER A 311 -21.62 -2.46 -2.36
N TRP A 312 -22.66 -2.04 -3.08
CA TRP A 312 -23.84 -1.40 -2.50
C TRP A 312 -24.59 -2.36 -1.57
N VAL A 313 -24.87 -3.60 -2.03
CA VAL A 313 -25.55 -4.63 -1.23
C VAL A 313 -24.78 -4.92 0.05
N LYS A 314 -23.46 -5.14 -0.05
CA LYS A 314 -22.57 -5.36 1.09
C LYS A 314 -22.66 -4.23 2.11
N ASN A 315 -22.64 -2.97 1.66
CA ASN A 315 -22.74 -1.79 2.52
C ASN A 315 -24.11 -1.70 3.21
N GLN A 316 -25.21 -2.00 2.51
CA GLN A 316 -26.55 -2.00 3.10
C GLN A 316 -26.71 -3.07 4.19
N LEU A 317 -26.23 -4.28 3.94
CA LEU A 317 -26.28 -5.39 4.91
C LEU A 317 -25.40 -5.11 6.14
N PHE A 318 -24.20 -4.56 5.92
CA PHE A 318 -23.30 -4.15 7.01
C PHE A 318 -23.94 -3.07 7.89
N THR A 319 -24.50 -2.02 7.27
CA THR A 319 -25.21 -0.93 7.96
C THR A 319 -26.37 -1.49 8.78
N ALA A 320 -27.18 -2.37 8.18
CA ALA A 320 -28.30 -3.00 8.88
C ALA A 320 -27.85 -3.84 10.08
N SER A 321 -26.74 -4.58 9.95
CA SER A 321 -26.16 -5.38 11.04
C SER A 321 -25.66 -4.53 12.21
N ILE A 322 -24.94 -3.43 11.93
CA ILE A 322 -24.43 -2.51 12.98
C ILE A 322 -25.58 -1.88 13.76
N HIS A 323 -26.63 -1.46 13.06
CA HIS A 323 -27.76 -0.78 13.69
C HIS A 323 -28.80 -1.75 14.26
N GLY A 324 -28.61 -3.07 14.18
CA GLY A 324 -29.60 -4.04 14.65
C GLY A 324 -30.97 -3.90 13.99
N GLY A 325 -31.02 -3.37 12.76
CA GLY A 325 -32.26 -3.04 12.06
C GLY A 325 -32.88 -1.67 12.39
N ASP A 326 -32.28 -0.87 13.29
CA ASP A 326 -32.78 0.46 13.65
C ASP A 326 -32.45 1.54 12.61
N GLY A 327 -33.15 2.69 12.72
CA GLY A 327 -32.85 3.92 11.97
C GLY A 327 -33.59 4.11 10.64
N SER A 328 -33.96 3.05 9.93
CA SER A 328 -34.80 3.17 8.71
C SER A 328 -35.61 1.91 8.40
N PRO A 329 -36.75 2.02 7.68
CA PRO A 329 -37.49 0.83 7.20
C PRO A 329 -36.69 -0.07 6.26
N ALA A 330 -35.64 0.45 5.63
CA ALA A 330 -34.72 -0.32 4.80
C ALA A 330 -33.78 -1.16 5.68
N ASN A 331 -33.22 -0.56 6.73
CA ASN A 331 -32.35 -1.26 7.70
C ASN A 331 -33.10 -2.39 8.38
N ALA A 332 -34.33 -2.16 8.84
CA ALA A 332 -35.14 -3.19 9.48
C ALA A 332 -35.41 -4.39 8.55
N HIS A 333 -35.71 -4.11 7.27
CA HIS A 333 -35.90 -5.15 6.25
C HIS A 333 -34.59 -5.91 5.98
N ASN A 334 -33.50 -5.20 5.72
CA ASN A 334 -32.19 -5.78 5.41
C ASN A 334 -31.65 -6.62 6.59
N PHE A 335 -31.85 -6.14 7.83
CA PHE A 335 -31.46 -6.85 9.05
C PHE A 335 -32.24 -8.15 9.20
N LYS A 336 -33.57 -8.10 9.05
CA LYS A 336 -34.43 -9.30 9.08
C LYS A 336 -34.05 -10.32 8.00
N LEU A 337 -33.61 -9.84 6.84
CA LEU A 337 -33.14 -10.69 5.75
C LEU A 337 -31.81 -11.38 6.08
N LEU A 338 -30.90 -10.67 6.77
CA LEU A 338 -29.58 -11.14 7.18
C LEU A 338 -29.62 -12.10 8.39
N GLU A 339 -30.59 -11.92 9.29
CA GLU A 339 -30.67 -12.64 10.58
C GLU A 339 -30.45 -14.16 10.49
N PRO A 340 -31.05 -14.90 9.53
CA PRO A 340 -30.83 -16.35 9.41
C PRO A 340 -29.38 -16.74 9.12
N TYR A 341 -28.58 -15.82 8.58
CA TYR A 341 -27.22 -16.05 8.11
C TYR A 341 -26.14 -15.43 9.02
N ARG A 342 -26.50 -14.76 10.10
CA ARG A 342 -25.55 -14.10 11.03
C ARG A 342 -24.47 -15.06 11.56
N SER A 343 -24.90 -16.24 11.98
CA SER A 343 -23.99 -17.28 12.50
C SER A 343 -22.98 -17.76 11.45
N GLU A 344 -23.37 -17.78 10.18
CA GLU A 344 -22.48 -18.18 9.07
C GLU A 344 -21.50 -17.07 8.70
N LEU A 345 -21.87 -15.81 8.91
CA LEU A 345 -21.06 -14.64 8.60
C LEU A 345 -20.15 -14.19 9.75
N GLY A 346 -20.23 -14.84 10.91
CA GLY A 346 -19.48 -14.44 12.11
C GLY A 346 -19.88 -13.05 12.63
N LEU A 347 -21.15 -12.66 12.43
CA LEU A 347 -21.73 -11.36 12.80
C LEU A 347 -22.61 -11.43 14.05
#